data_AF-A0A7X6V4Z8-F1
#
_entry.id   AF-A0A7X6V4Z8-F1
#
_cell.length_a   1.000
_cell.length_b   1.000
_cell.length_c   1.000
_cell.angle_alpha   90.00
_cell.angle_beta   90.00
_cell.angle_gamma   90.00
#
_symmetry.space_group_name_H-M   'P 1'
#
loop_
_entity.id
_entity.type
_entity.pdbx_description
1 polymer ?
#
loop_
_entity_poly.entity_id
_entity_poly.type
_entity_poly.pdbx_seq_one_letter_code
_entity_poly.pdbx_strand_id
1 'polypeptide(L)'
;MIYDELYSIITKVRPALDVGIIYRFEQNKWSIHPAVGLGYMMYLSNKESFRSSEKDGIQYNLSYTQRASSIFLNFGLSTRYLISDNGALILDINFQQPLQKSFAELVVTTESVRESKFYQTSTAGRNLNISIGYGFSF
;
A
#
# COMPACT_ATOMS: atom_id res chain seq x y z
N MET A 1 -8.18 -32.95 -7.51
CA MET A 1 -9.20 -31.97 -7.11
C MET A 1 -8.74 -31.04 -5.98
N ILE A 2 -8.14 -31.54 -4.88
CA ILE A 2 -7.62 -30.67 -3.80
C ILE A 2 -6.40 -29.82 -4.22
N TYR A 3 -5.54 -30.35 -5.11
CA TYR A 3 -4.35 -29.63 -5.58
C TYR A 3 -4.67 -28.39 -6.43
N ASP A 4 -5.73 -28.42 -7.25
CA ASP A 4 -6.13 -27.27 -8.09
C ASP A 4 -6.72 -26.12 -7.27
N GLU A 5 -7.48 -26.44 -6.22
CA GLU A 5 -8.01 -25.43 -5.29
C GLU A 5 -6.90 -24.75 -4.49
N LEU A 6 -5.90 -25.51 -4.01
CA LEU A 6 -4.76 -24.94 -3.31
C LEU A 6 -3.92 -24.03 -4.23
N TYR A 7 -3.74 -24.41 -5.49
CA TYR A 7 -3.03 -23.62 -6.49
C TYR A 7 -3.75 -22.31 -6.84
N SER A 8 -5.09 -22.36 -6.92
CA SER A 8 -5.96 -21.19 -7.12
C SER A 8 -5.91 -20.20 -5.94
N ILE A 9 -5.77 -20.70 -4.71
CA ILE A 9 -5.60 -19.85 -3.52
C ILE A 9 -4.21 -19.22 -3.51
N ILE A 10 -3.15 -19.99 -3.74
CA ILE A 10 -1.76 -19.49 -3.73
C ILE A 10 -1.56 -18.39 -4.79
N THR A 11 -2.18 -18.52 -5.96
CA THR A 11 -2.08 -17.52 -7.03
C THR A 11 -2.81 -16.20 -6.73
N LYS A 12 -3.70 -16.16 -5.73
CA LYS A 12 -4.39 -14.93 -5.28
C LYS A 12 -3.77 -14.30 -4.03
N VAL A 13 -2.90 -15.01 -3.33
CA VAL A 13 -2.19 -14.47 -2.16
C VAL A 13 -1.18 -13.43 -2.62
N ARG A 14 -1.28 -12.23 -2.05
CA ARG A 14 -0.33 -11.14 -2.29
C ARG A 14 0.50 -10.96 -1.03
N PRO A 15 1.67 -11.61 -0.93
CA PRO A 15 2.48 -11.54 0.27
C PRO A 15 2.99 -10.11 0.48
N ALA A 16 3.10 -9.76 1.75
CA ALA A 16 3.74 -8.55 2.23
C ALA A 16 4.76 -8.96 3.29
N LEU A 17 5.96 -8.40 3.20
CA LEU A 17 7.05 -8.61 4.15
C LEU A 17 7.50 -7.24 4.63
N ASP A 18 7.75 -7.09 5.92
CA ASP A 18 8.35 -5.87 6.47
C ASP A 18 9.40 -6.22 7.51
N VAL A 19 10.40 -5.35 7.62
CA VAL A 19 11.48 -5.43 8.60
C VAL A 19 11.76 -4.03 9.12
N GLY A 20 11.96 -3.90 10.43
CA GLY A 20 12.13 -2.59 11.04
C GLY A 20 12.68 -2.65 12.45
N ILE A 21 12.82 -1.47 13.03
CA ILE A 21 13.29 -1.23 14.38
C ILE A 21 12.15 -0.59 15.14
N ILE A 22 11.90 -1.09 16.36
CA ILE A 22 10.96 -0.52 17.31
C ILE A 22 11.76 -0.12 18.54
N TYR A 23 11.67 1.15 18.93
CA TYR A 23 12.22 1.62 20.18
C TYR A 23 11.13 1.59 21.25
N ARG A 24 11.45 1.20 22.48
CA ARG A 24 10.47 1.13 23.57
C ARG A 24 10.80 2.15 24.64
N PHE A 25 9.89 3.07 24.86
CA PHE A 25 9.96 4.05 25.93
C PHE A 25 8.86 3.76 26.95
N GLU A 26 9.23 3.34 28.15
CA GLU A 26 8.30 3.04 29.23
C GLU A 26 8.56 4.01 30.38
N GLN A 27 7.57 4.85 30.69
CA GLN A 27 7.66 5.81 31.77
C GLN A 27 6.34 5.90 32.54
N ASN A 28 6.35 5.41 33.78
CA ASN A 28 5.21 5.44 34.69
C ASN A 28 3.95 4.83 34.06
N LYS A 29 2.94 5.64 33.73
CA LYS A 29 1.69 5.22 33.08
C LYS A 29 1.76 5.17 31.56
N TRP A 30 2.82 5.69 30.95
CA TRP A 30 2.98 5.79 29.51
C TRP A 30 3.95 4.74 28.98
N SER A 31 3.59 4.15 27.85
CA SER A 31 4.44 3.24 27.09
C SER A 31 4.33 3.65 25.62
N ILE A 32 5.41 4.17 25.05
CA ILE A 32 5.46 4.75 23.71
C ILE A 32 6.47 3.94 22.89
N HIS A 33 6.03 3.48 21.73
CA HIS A 33 6.78 2.63 20.83
C HIS A 33 6.82 3.23 19.42
N PRO A 34 7.74 4.17 19.15
CA PRO A 34 8.02 4.56 17.78
C PRO A 34 8.69 3.41 17.03
N ALA A 35 8.25 3.19 15.80
CA ALA A 35 8.72 2.16 14.90
C ALA A 35 9.06 2.76 13.54
N VAL A 36 10.12 2.25 12.92
CA VAL A 36 10.46 2.57 11.54
C VAL A 36 10.92 1.30 10.83
N GLY A 37 10.48 1.08 9.61
CA GLY A 37 10.80 -0.13 8.87
C GLY A 37 10.71 0.04 7.37
N LEU A 38 11.22 -0.95 6.66
CA LEU A 38 11.11 -1.09 5.22
C LEU A 38 10.31 -2.34 4.92
N GLY A 39 9.42 -2.27 3.95
CA GLY A 39 8.62 -3.39 3.53
C GLY A 39 8.57 -3.57 2.02
N TYR A 40 8.22 -4.80 1.63
CA TYR A 40 7.97 -5.23 0.28
C TYR A 40 6.57 -5.83 0.16
N MET A 41 5.74 -5.28 -0.72
CA MET A 41 4.32 -5.60 -0.88
C MET A 41 4.02 -5.94 -2.33
N MET A 42 3.38 -7.09 -2.55
CA MET A 42 2.91 -7.50 -3.88
C MET A 42 1.44 -7.08 -4.16
N TYR A 43 0.86 -6.21 -3.31
CA TYR A 43 -0.57 -5.90 -3.36
C TYR A 43 -1.01 -5.16 -4.63
N LEU A 44 -0.17 -4.27 -5.15
CA LEU A 44 -0.47 -3.52 -6.37
C LEU A 44 0.17 -4.23 -7.57
N SER A 45 -0.60 -5.08 -8.26
CA SER A 45 -0.16 -5.66 -9.53
C SER A 45 0.13 -4.54 -10.52
N ASN A 46 1.21 -4.71 -11.29
CA ASN A 46 1.33 -3.97 -12.53
C ASN A 46 0.08 -4.25 -13.36
N LYS A 47 -0.64 -3.20 -13.72
CA LYS A 47 -1.87 -3.32 -14.49
C LYS A 47 -1.61 -2.73 -15.85
N GLU A 48 -1.52 -3.60 -16.83
CA GLU A 48 -1.52 -3.24 -18.24
C GLU A 48 -2.94 -3.47 -18.73
N SER A 49 -3.62 -2.39 -19.13
CA SER A 49 -4.91 -2.52 -19.80
C SER A 49 -4.85 -1.80 -21.13
N PHE A 50 -5.17 -2.54 -22.18
CA PHE A 50 -5.33 -2.04 -23.52
C PHE A 50 -6.82 -1.94 -23.82
N ARG A 51 -7.29 -0.76 -24.24
CA ARG A 51 -8.63 -0.57 -24.77
C ARG A 51 -8.52 0.07 -26.15
N SER A 52 -9.07 -0.59 -27.16
CA SER A 52 -9.25 -0.01 -28.49
C SER A 52 -10.73 0.35 -28.65
N SER A 53 -11.02 1.59 -28.99
CA SER A 53 -12.37 2.03 -29.34
C SER A 53 -12.32 2.72 -30.70
N GLU A 54 -13.21 2.33 -31.60
CA GLU A 54 -13.37 3.01 -32.88
C GLU A 54 -14.54 3.99 -32.74
N LYS A 55 -14.31 5.27 -33.07
CA LYS A 55 -15.38 6.28 -33.10
C LYS A 55 -15.15 7.19 -34.30
N ASP A 56 -16.19 7.36 -35.11
CA ASP A 56 -16.17 8.20 -36.31
C ASP A 56 -15.01 7.87 -37.29
N GLY A 57 -14.68 6.58 -37.45
CA GLY A 57 -13.60 6.08 -38.32
C GLY A 57 -12.19 6.28 -37.76
N ILE A 58 -12.06 6.80 -36.53
CA ILE A 58 -10.79 6.97 -35.85
C ILE A 58 -10.61 5.85 -34.82
N GLN A 59 -9.53 5.08 -34.95
CA GLN A 59 -9.16 4.07 -33.97
C GLN A 59 -8.45 4.73 -32.78
N TYR A 60 -9.12 4.80 -31.63
CA TYR A 60 -8.52 5.26 -30.37
C TYR A 60 -7.93 4.07 -29.62
N ASN A 61 -6.60 3.93 -29.70
CA ASN A 61 -5.87 2.98 -28.86
C ASN A 61 -5.51 3.65 -27.54
N LEU A 62 -6.01 3.10 -26.42
CA LEU A 62 -5.78 3.56 -25.06
C LEU A 62 -4.96 2.49 -24.32
N SER A 63 -3.67 2.75 -24.16
CA SER A 63 -2.80 1.93 -23.30
C SER A 63 -2.76 2.56 -21.91
N TYR A 64 -2.98 1.78 -20.86
CA TYR A 64 -2.77 2.17 -19.47
C TYR A 64 -1.79 1.18 -18.85
N THR A 65 -0.61 1.67 -18.50
CA THR A 65 0.41 0.88 -17.79
C THR A 65 0.59 1.46 -16.39
N GLN A 66 0.04 0.80 -15.37
CA GLN A 66 0.32 1.12 -13.98
C GLN A 66 1.49 0.27 -13.49
N ARG A 67 2.60 0.91 -13.13
CA ARG A 67 3.65 0.26 -12.32
C ARG A 67 3.53 0.75 -10.90
N ALA A 68 3.19 -0.15 -9.99
CA ALA A 68 3.08 0.22 -8.59
C ALA A 68 4.33 -0.15 -7.82
N SER A 69 4.74 0.73 -6.90
CA SER A 69 5.90 0.50 -6.04
C SER A 69 5.65 -0.71 -5.16
N SER A 70 6.54 -1.70 -5.25
CA SER A 70 6.52 -2.83 -4.33
C SER A 70 7.26 -2.53 -3.03
N ILE A 71 8.12 -1.50 -2.98
CA ILE A 71 8.89 -1.14 -1.78
C ILE A 71 8.24 0.05 -1.07
N PHE A 72 8.12 -0.04 0.25
CA PHE A 72 7.53 0.99 1.10
C PHE A 72 8.34 1.21 2.38
N LEU A 73 8.26 2.43 2.90
CA LEU A 73 8.81 2.84 4.18
C LEU A 73 7.66 2.93 5.19
N ASN A 74 7.78 2.22 6.30
CA ASN A 74 6.80 2.20 7.39
C ASN A 74 7.26 3.10 8.53
N PHE A 75 6.34 3.89 9.04
CA PHE A 75 6.50 4.63 10.28
C PHE A 75 5.34 4.28 11.20
N GLY A 76 5.65 3.65 12.32
CA GLY A 76 4.68 3.30 13.35
C GLY A 76 4.87 4.15 14.60
N LEU A 77 3.78 4.42 15.29
CA LEU A 77 3.78 4.95 16.65
C LEU A 77 2.67 4.25 17.41
N SER A 78 3.04 3.39 18.35
CA SER A 78 2.11 2.78 19.30
C SER A 78 2.26 3.45 20.65
N THR A 79 1.19 3.90 21.26
CA THR A 79 1.19 4.53 22.57
C THR A 79 0.14 3.86 23.44
N ARG A 80 0.54 3.43 24.62
CA ARG A 80 -0.31 2.87 25.65
C ARG A 80 -0.27 3.76 26.89
N TYR A 81 -1.44 4.09 27.40
CA TYR A 81 -1.61 4.84 28.64
C TYR A 81 -2.41 4.03 29.66
N LEU A 82 -1.81 3.73 30.80
CA LEU A 82 -2.47 3.05 31.92
C LEU A 82 -3.43 4.02 32.62
N ILE A 83 -4.72 3.72 32.54
CA ILE A 83 -5.79 4.46 33.22
C ILE A 83 -5.96 3.92 34.65
N SER A 84 -5.93 2.60 34.79
CA SER A 84 -5.98 1.87 36.06
C SER A 84 -5.03 0.68 36.03
N ASP A 85 -4.86 0.00 37.16
CA ASP A 85 -4.00 -1.19 37.28
C ASP A 85 -4.36 -2.27 36.25
N ASN A 86 -5.64 -2.32 35.84
CA ASN A 86 -6.19 -3.33 34.94
C ASN A 86 -6.67 -2.76 33.60
N GLY A 87 -6.46 -1.47 33.34
CA GLY A 87 -7.08 -0.77 32.21
C GLY A 87 -6.11 0.18 31.51
N ALA A 88 -6.00 0.05 30.18
CA ALA A 88 -5.12 0.89 29.38
C ALA A 88 -5.79 1.38 28.10
N LEU A 89 -5.57 2.65 27.76
CA LEU A 89 -5.89 3.19 26.45
C LEU A 89 -4.73 2.94 25.50
N ILE A 90 -5.02 2.57 24.26
CA ILE A 90 -4.03 2.28 23.23
C ILE A 90 -4.33 3.18 22.02
N LEU A 91 -3.30 3.83 21.49
CA LEU A 91 -3.32 4.60 20.27
C LEU A 91 -2.22 4.05 19.36
N ASP A 92 -2.60 3.59 18.18
CA ASP A 92 -1.70 3.05 17.17
C ASP A 92 -1.84 3.85 15.89
N ILE A 93 -0.71 4.36 15.39
CA ILE A 93 -0.61 5.11 14.15
C ILE A 93 0.41 4.40 13.28
N ASN A 94 0.04 4.07 12.04
CA ASN A 94 0.94 3.47 11.07
C ASN A 94 0.84 4.19 9.73
N PHE A 95 1.96 4.73 9.26
CA PHE A 95 2.08 5.43 7.99
C PHE A 95 3.02 4.67 7.06
N GLN A 96 2.52 4.35 5.86
CA GLN A 96 3.26 3.65 4.82
C GLN A 96 3.48 4.58 3.62
N GLN A 97 4.74 4.80 3.28
CA GLN A 97 5.17 5.65 2.17
C GLN A 97 5.82 4.80 1.08
N PRO A 98 5.22 4.70 -0.12
CA PRO A 98 5.86 4.09 -1.27
C PRO A 98 7.16 4.82 -1.61
N LEU A 99 8.24 4.06 -1.84
CA LEU A 99 9.55 4.61 -2.19
C LEU A 99 9.78 4.74 -3.70
N GLN A 100 9.00 4.02 -4.52
CA GLN A 100 9.06 4.14 -5.98
C GLN A 100 7.86 4.93 -6.49
N LYS A 101 8.08 5.72 -7.54
CA LYS A 101 7.01 6.47 -8.20
C LYS A 101 6.19 5.52 -9.05
N SER A 102 4.87 5.64 -8.97
CA SER A 102 3.99 4.95 -9.89
C SER A 102 3.87 5.74 -11.18
N PHE A 103 3.91 5.04 -12.31
CA PHE A 103 3.76 5.63 -13.64
C PHE A 103 2.46 5.13 -14.24
N ALA A 104 1.75 6.03 -14.90
CA ALA A 104 0.63 5.74 -15.79
C ALA A 104 0.94 6.40 -17.14
N GLU A 105 1.20 5.58 -18.16
CA GLU A 105 1.30 6.05 -19.54
C GLU A 105 -0.08 5.93 -20.18
N LEU A 106 -0.54 7.03 -20.79
CA LEU A 106 -1.71 7.08 -21.65
C LEU A 106 -1.24 7.41 -23.06
N VAL A 107 -1.19 6.40 -23.93
CA VAL A 107 -0.95 6.60 -25.36
C VAL A 107 -2.30 6.71 -26.05
N VAL A 108 -2.53 7.76 -26.82
CA VAL A 108 -3.63 7.87 -27.79
C VAL A 108 -2.99 7.87 -29.18
N THR A 109 -3.29 6.84 -29.96
CA THR A 109 -2.86 6.78 -31.37
C THR A 109 -4.05 7.14 -32.23
N THR A 110 -3.94 8.20 -33.04
CA THR A 110 -4.85 8.51 -34.16
C THR A 110 -4.06 8.31 -35.45
N GLU A 111 -4.70 8.03 -36.61
CA GLU A 111 -4.05 7.74 -37.90
C GLU A 111 -2.98 8.78 -38.35
N SER A 112 -2.96 9.98 -37.77
CA SER A 112 -2.02 11.05 -38.10
C SER A 112 -1.28 11.68 -36.92
N VAL A 113 -1.62 11.37 -35.65
CA VAL A 113 -1.00 12.00 -34.47
C VAL A 113 -0.88 10.99 -33.32
N ARG A 114 0.34 10.86 -32.78
CA ARG A 114 0.64 10.07 -31.58
C ARG A 114 0.79 11.04 -30.40
N GLU A 115 -0.23 11.15 -29.56
CA GLU A 115 -0.14 11.89 -28.31
C GLU A 115 0.10 10.93 -27.14
N SER A 116 1.26 11.04 -26.50
CA SER A 116 1.60 10.32 -25.27
C SER A 116 1.52 11.27 -24.08
N LYS A 117 0.62 10.98 -23.13
CA LYS A 117 0.57 11.70 -21.84
C LYS A 117 1.13 10.79 -20.75
N PHE A 118 2.21 11.23 -20.12
CA PHE A 118 2.85 10.55 -19.00
C PHE A 118 2.36 11.17 -17.69
N TYR A 119 1.68 10.38 -16.87
CA TYR A 119 1.27 10.78 -15.52
C TYR A 119 2.13 10.04 -14.50
N GLN A 120 2.95 10.79 -13.75
CA GLN A 120 3.77 10.26 -12.67
C GLN A 120 3.13 10.64 -11.33
N THR A 121 2.95 9.68 -10.43
CA THR A 121 2.50 9.95 -9.06
C THR A 121 3.37 9.23 -8.03
N SER A 122 3.84 9.95 -7.03
CA SER A 122 4.54 9.40 -5.87
C SER A 122 3.59 9.08 -4.71
N THR A 123 2.29 9.38 -4.85
CA THR A 123 1.31 9.23 -3.76
C THR A 123 0.47 7.96 -3.87
N ALA A 124 0.46 7.30 -5.03
CA ALA A 124 -0.26 6.04 -5.22
C ALA A 124 0.31 4.93 -4.31
N GLY A 125 -0.53 4.39 -3.43
CA GLY A 125 -0.15 3.34 -2.47
C GLY A 125 0.23 3.86 -1.08
N ARG A 126 0.14 5.18 -0.81
CA ARG A 126 0.28 5.70 0.56
C ARG A 126 -0.86 5.20 1.44
N ASN A 127 -0.53 4.76 2.65
CA ASN A 127 -1.51 4.31 3.63
C ASN A 127 -1.26 5.01 4.97
N LEU A 128 -2.33 5.45 5.63
CA LEU A 128 -2.31 5.95 7.00
C LEU A 128 -3.41 5.22 7.76
N ASN A 129 -3.00 4.42 8.73
CA ASN A 129 -3.89 3.75 9.66
C ASN A 129 -3.79 4.44 11.01
N ILE A 130 -4.93 4.76 11.59
CA ILE A 130 -5.04 5.28 12.96
C ILE A 130 -6.07 4.40 13.66
N SER A 131 -5.67 3.79 14.76
CA SER A 131 -6.54 2.98 15.59
C SER A 131 -6.44 3.43 17.05
N ILE A 132 -7.59 3.44 17.71
CA ILE A 132 -7.70 3.69 19.15
C ILE A 132 -8.40 2.49 19.78
N GLY A 133 -7.92 2.06 20.94
CA GLY A 133 -8.42 0.89 21.63
C GLY A 133 -8.34 1.05 23.14
N TYR A 134 -9.02 0.14 23.82
CA TYR A 134 -8.94 0.00 25.27
C TYR A 134 -8.60 -1.47 25.59
N GLY A 135 -7.52 -1.69 26.33
CA GLY A 135 -7.05 -2.99 26.77
C GLY A 135 -7.34 -3.22 28.25
N PHE A 136 -7.73 -4.44 28.59
CA PHE A 136 -7.86 -4.91 29.97
C PHE A 136 -6.74 -5.91 30.26
N SER A 137 -6.05 -5.75 31.39
CA SER A 137 -5.14 -6.76 31.94
C SER A 137 -5.77 -7.35 33.21
N PHE A 138 -5.75 -8.67 33.31
CA PHE A 138 -6.23 -9.46 34.46
C PHE A 138 -5.07 -10.20 35.11
#